data_AF-A0A2V8UIB4-F1
#
_entry.id   AF-A0A2V8UIB4-F1
#
_cell.length_a   1.000
_cell.length_b   1.000
_cell.length_c   1.000
_cell.angle_alpha   90.00
_cell.angle_beta   90.00
_cell.angle_gamma   90.00
#
_symmetry.space_group_name_H-M   'P 1'
#
loop_
_entity.id
_entity.type
_entity.pdbx_description
1 polymer ?
#
loop_
_entity_poly.entity_id
_entity_poly.type
_entity_poly.pdbx_seq_one_letter_code
_entity_poly.pdbx_strand_id
1 'polypeptide(L)'
;MTDPRSGEILTAQIQFFHGIIDRMAGNYFVQVGPLDPRARKWPLPDDIVGELIRYVVAHEIGHALGLDHNMKGSAMYPADKVRDRRWVREMGYSPSIEDYSRFNYVAQPEDGFGPEDLVPRIGPYDRWAIHWGYAAIPGAPGPDDEKPTLDVWAREQEKMPWLRWITENGGEADPTDRMEAVGDADPISSTELGLKNLRRVMDMLLAATAEQNWHDLEYLYKRVLGQWTNEMLTVAGWVGGMTSEEKVRVGGGVRFTIVPRERQKAAVRFLNENAFATPQFLIRADVMRRIEPSGESDHILEAQVWVLRTLVSPSRINRMMEQEEMDGASAYDAADFVADVRKGIWSEVYSGSQIRLWRRNLQRSYLEVMAARLYGPGGGEYRAIARGDLVGLEADLARAIARPALDRITHTHLQDMRRRVRDILDPKTPPVAPPPEPEQPKYFPLR
;
A
#
# COMPACT_ATOMS: atom_id res chain seq x y z
N MET A 1 2.02 26.52 19.38
CA MET A 1 1.74 27.97 19.19
C MET A 1 3.07 28.63 18.85
N THR A 2 3.13 29.28 17.69
CA THR A 2 4.33 29.96 17.19
C THR A 2 4.13 31.46 17.30
N ASP A 3 5.14 32.20 17.77
CA ASP A 3 5.10 33.66 17.71
C ASP A 3 5.24 34.11 16.25
N PRO A 4 4.25 34.79 15.64
CA PRO A 4 4.32 35.18 14.23
C PRO A 4 5.39 36.25 13.94
N ARG A 5 5.99 36.86 14.97
CA ARG A 5 7.00 37.92 14.84
C ARG A 5 8.42 37.36 14.87
N SER A 6 8.68 36.39 15.75
CA SER A 6 10.02 35.79 15.93
C SER A 6 10.14 34.40 15.31
N GLY A 7 9.03 33.73 14.99
CA GLY A 7 9.02 32.33 14.57
C GLY A 7 9.26 31.34 15.70
N GLU A 8 9.40 31.81 16.95
CA GLU A 8 9.72 30.96 18.10
C GLU A 8 8.55 30.04 18.48
N ILE A 9 8.86 28.79 18.82
CA ILE A 9 7.92 27.83 19.38
C ILE A 9 7.71 28.18 20.86
N LEU A 10 6.60 28.85 21.18
CA LEU A 10 6.27 29.27 22.55
C LEU A 10 5.72 28.11 23.39
N THR A 11 4.99 27.19 22.77
CA THR A 11 4.48 25.98 23.41
C THR A 11 4.12 24.92 22.37
N ALA A 12 4.40 23.66 22.71
CA ALA A 12 3.91 22.47 22.03
C ALA A 12 3.20 21.57 23.05
N GLN A 13 2.05 21.01 22.67
CA GLN A 13 1.29 20.08 23.48
C GLN A 13 1.15 18.77 22.72
N ILE A 14 1.67 17.68 23.28
CA ILE A 14 1.56 16.35 22.69
C ILE A 14 0.50 15.58 23.48
N GLN A 15 -0.53 15.10 22.79
CA GLN A 15 -1.66 14.38 23.39
C GLN A 15 -1.66 12.93 22.91
N PHE A 16 -1.79 12.00 23.86
CA PHE A 16 -1.81 10.57 23.58
C PHE A 16 -3.17 9.98 23.88
N PHE A 17 -3.77 9.33 22.89
CA PHE A 17 -4.98 8.55 23.06
C PHE A 17 -4.63 7.13 23.47
N HIS A 18 -5.40 6.55 24.39
CA HIS A 18 -5.13 5.21 24.92
C HIS A 18 -4.98 4.13 23.83
N GLY A 19 -5.78 4.20 22.77
CA GLY A 19 -5.75 3.21 21.67
C GLY A 19 -4.50 3.22 20.78
N ILE A 20 -3.59 4.18 20.93
CA ILE A 20 -2.33 4.17 20.16
C ILE A 20 -1.44 2.99 20.54
N ILE A 21 -1.49 2.57 21.82
CA ILE A 21 -0.67 1.46 22.33
C ILE A 21 -1.11 0.15 21.67
N ASP A 22 -2.41 -0.14 21.66
CA ASP A 22 -2.95 -1.35 21.01
C ASP A 22 -2.66 -1.37 19.50
N ARG A 23 -2.73 -0.19 18.85
CA ARG A 23 -2.39 -0.04 17.42
C ARG A 23 -0.91 -0.35 17.18
N MET A 24 0.00 0.25 17.94
CA MET A 24 1.44 0.04 17.77
C MET A 24 1.84 -1.39 18.11
N ALA A 25 1.33 -1.95 19.21
CA ALA A 25 1.59 -3.33 19.60
C ALA A 25 1.05 -4.34 18.56
N GLY A 26 -0.16 -4.12 18.06
CA GLY A 26 -0.74 -4.95 17.00
C GLY A 26 0.06 -4.88 15.70
N ASN A 27 0.48 -3.67 15.30
CA ASN A 27 1.34 -3.47 14.13
C ASN A 27 2.71 -4.15 14.32
N TYR A 28 3.34 -4.02 15.49
CA TYR A 28 4.63 -4.66 15.78
C TYR A 28 4.52 -6.19 15.69
N PHE A 29 3.50 -6.76 16.32
CA PHE A 29 3.23 -8.19 16.27
C PHE A 29 3.07 -8.69 14.83
N VAL A 30 2.31 -7.98 13.99
CA VAL A 30 2.02 -8.40 12.62
C VAL A 30 3.17 -8.13 11.63
N GLN A 31 3.91 -7.05 11.81
CA GLN A 31 4.97 -6.65 10.87
C GLN A 31 6.30 -7.34 11.17
N VAL A 32 6.67 -7.43 12.47
CA VAL A 32 8.00 -7.89 12.89
C VAL A 32 7.99 -8.90 14.04
N GLY A 33 6.82 -9.28 14.56
CA GLY A 33 6.72 -10.29 15.63
C GLY A 33 7.49 -11.59 15.38
N PRO A 34 7.54 -12.14 14.15
CA PRO A 34 8.34 -13.35 13.87
C PRO A 34 9.85 -13.19 14.08
N LEU A 35 10.36 -11.95 14.13
CA LEU A 35 11.77 -11.63 14.33
C LEU A 35 12.12 -11.43 15.80
N ASP A 36 11.13 -11.21 16.67
CA ASP A 36 11.33 -10.98 18.10
C ASP A 36 10.75 -12.14 18.93
N PRO A 37 11.57 -12.99 19.58
CA PRO A 37 11.09 -14.10 20.39
C PRO A 37 10.14 -13.70 21.53
N ARG A 38 10.19 -12.45 21.98
CA ARG A 38 9.30 -11.92 23.03
C ARG A 38 7.89 -11.64 22.52
N ALA A 39 7.72 -11.44 21.21
CA ALA A 39 6.42 -11.25 20.55
C ALA A 39 5.66 -12.57 20.29
N ARG A 40 6.12 -13.71 20.84
CA ARG A 40 5.43 -15.01 20.75
C ARG A 40 4.20 -15.12 21.65
N LYS A 41 3.93 -14.11 22.47
CA LYS A 41 2.75 -14.02 23.35
C LYS A 41 2.07 -12.67 23.14
N TRP A 42 0.75 -12.67 23.29
CA TRP A 42 -0.09 -11.47 23.34
C TRP A 42 -0.74 -11.35 24.73
N PRO A 43 -0.80 -10.16 25.36
CA PRO A 43 -0.22 -8.87 24.92
C PRO A 43 1.31 -8.88 24.85
N LEU A 44 1.89 -7.90 24.14
CA LEU A 44 3.34 -7.71 24.12
C LEU A 44 3.86 -7.27 25.50
N PRO A 45 5.09 -7.66 25.89
CA PRO A 45 5.68 -7.24 27.16
C PRO A 45 5.98 -5.73 27.21
N ASP A 46 5.98 -5.19 28.44
CA ASP A 46 6.13 -3.74 28.71
C ASP A 46 7.42 -3.13 28.15
N ASP A 47 8.50 -3.91 28.04
CA ASP A 47 9.77 -3.44 27.48
C ASP A 47 9.65 -3.15 25.98
N ILE A 48 8.93 -3.98 25.21
CA ILE A 48 8.60 -3.68 23.81
C ILE A 48 7.67 -2.48 23.76
N VAL A 49 6.59 -2.47 24.55
CA VAL A 49 5.61 -1.38 24.53
C VAL A 49 6.27 -0.03 24.86
N GLY A 50 7.21 0.00 25.81
CA GLY A 50 7.99 1.19 26.15
C GLY A 50 8.82 1.72 24.98
N GLU A 51 9.44 0.85 24.19
CA GLU A 51 10.17 1.24 22.97
C GLU A 51 9.22 1.81 21.89
N LEU A 52 8.03 1.24 21.75
CA LEU A 52 7.02 1.74 20.81
C LEU A 52 6.53 3.14 21.22
N ILE A 53 6.28 3.36 22.52
CA ILE A 53 5.91 4.67 23.05
C ILE A 53 7.05 5.68 22.84
N ARG A 54 8.31 5.28 23.09
CA ARG A 54 9.49 6.12 22.86
C ARG A 54 9.57 6.58 21.39
N TYR A 55 9.29 5.69 20.44
CA TYR A 55 9.21 6.04 19.02
C TYR A 55 8.11 7.08 18.75
N VAL A 56 6.87 6.84 19.20
CA VAL A 56 5.77 7.79 18.95
C VAL A 56 6.08 9.15 19.58
N VAL A 57 6.59 9.19 20.82
CA VAL A 57 6.99 10.46 21.46
C VAL A 57 8.05 11.19 20.64
N ALA A 58 9.05 10.49 20.10
CA ALA A 58 10.09 11.11 19.28
C ALA A 58 9.52 11.68 17.98
N HIS A 59 8.59 10.99 17.33
CA HIS A 59 7.86 11.45 16.13
C HIS A 59 7.05 12.73 16.43
N GLU A 60 6.24 12.73 17.50
CA GLU A 60 5.45 13.92 17.86
C GLU A 60 6.31 15.11 18.29
N ILE A 61 7.51 14.87 18.85
CA ILE A 61 8.49 15.94 19.09
C ILE A 61 9.03 16.50 17.77
N GLY A 62 9.22 15.67 16.74
CA GLY A 62 9.59 16.14 15.40
C GLY A 62 8.55 17.12 14.84
N HIS A 63 7.26 16.80 14.94
CA HIS A 63 6.17 17.73 14.63
C HIS A 63 6.23 19.01 15.46
N ALA A 64 6.50 18.91 16.76
CA ALA A 64 6.66 20.09 17.61
C ALA A 64 7.83 21.00 17.17
N LEU A 65 8.86 20.42 16.55
CA LEU A 65 10.00 21.12 15.96
C LEU A 65 9.74 21.59 14.50
N GLY A 66 8.53 21.39 13.97
CA GLY A 66 8.14 21.84 12.63
C GLY A 66 8.49 20.87 11.50
N LEU A 67 8.81 19.61 11.81
CA LEU A 67 8.94 18.58 10.79
C LEU A 67 7.55 18.05 10.41
N ASP A 68 7.22 18.05 9.12
CA ASP A 68 6.04 17.37 8.59
C ASP A 68 6.35 15.89 8.27
N HIS A 69 5.34 15.11 7.89
CA HIS A 69 5.56 13.75 7.42
C HIS A 69 6.32 13.71 6.08
N ASN A 70 7.29 12.79 5.97
CA ASN A 70 8.07 12.55 4.75
C ASN A 70 7.87 11.14 4.19
N MET A 71 6.68 10.80 3.68
CA MET A 71 6.40 9.44 3.17
C MET A 71 7.20 9.05 1.92
N LYS A 72 8.12 9.90 1.46
CA LYS A 72 9.09 9.59 0.41
C LYS A 72 10.34 8.88 0.92
N GLY A 73 10.62 8.95 2.22
CA GLY A 73 11.84 8.42 2.80
C GLY A 73 12.04 6.93 2.52
N SER A 74 10.99 6.13 2.72
CA SER A 74 10.97 4.67 2.54
C SER A 74 11.42 4.23 1.16
N ALA A 75 11.00 4.96 0.13
CA ALA A 75 11.28 4.67 -1.26
C ALA A 75 12.71 5.01 -1.68
N MET A 76 13.47 5.70 -0.83
CA MET A 76 14.87 6.08 -1.11
C MET A 76 15.86 4.99 -0.72
N TYR A 77 15.42 3.96 0.02
CA TYR A 77 16.24 2.81 0.39
C TYR A 77 15.81 1.54 -0.36
N PRO A 78 16.73 0.79 -0.97
CA PRO A 78 16.41 -0.50 -1.56
C PRO A 78 16.27 -1.61 -0.50
N ALA A 79 15.51 -2.64 -0.84
CA ALA A 79 15.16 -3.75 0.05
C ALA A 79 16.38 -4.48 0.66
N ASP A 80 17.49 -4.57 -0.07
CA ASP A 80 18.73 -5.19 0.42
C ASP A 80 19.41 -4.36 1.52
N LYS A 81 19.34 -3.03 1.43
CA LYS A 81 19.92 -2.13 2.43
C LYS A 81 19.15 -2.11 3.73
N VAL A 82 17.82 -2.13 3.66
CA VAL A 82 16.98 -2.21 4.88
C VAL A 82 17.06 -3.56 5.59
N ARG A 83 17.71 -4.57 4.97
CA ARG A 83 18.04 -5.86 5.58
C ARG A 83 19.49 -5.95 6.07
N ASP A 84 20.35 -5.03 5.66
CA ASP A 84 21.72 -4.96 6.15
C ASP A 84 21.75 -4.31 7.53
N ARG A 85 22.05 -5.10 8.55
CA ARG A 85 22.08 -4.64 9.93
C ARG A 85 23.10 -3.55 10.21
N ARG A 86 24.25 -3.55 9.53
CA ARG A 86 25.23 -2.47 9.69
C ARG A 86 24.69 -1.19 9.08
N TRP A 87 24.09 -1.28 7.89
CA TRP A 87 23.45 -0.15 7.23
C TRP A 87 22.33 0.45 8.09
N VAL A 88 21.36 -0.37 8.53
CA VAL A 88 20.21 0.08 9.34
C VAL A 88 20.66 0.74 10.65
N ARG A 89 21.78 0.29 11.23
CA ARG A 89 22.31 0.92 12.46
C ARG A 89 22.84 2.33 12.22
N GLU A 90 23.44 2.57 11.07
CA GLU A 90 24.02 3.85 10.67
C GLU A 90 22.96 4.81 10.09
N MET A 91 22.11 4.29 9.21
CA MET A 91 21.21 5.07 8.36
C MET A 91 19.74 5.01 8.81
N GLY A 92 19.36 4.05 9.66
CA GLY A 92 17.97 3.62 9.81
C GLY A 92 17.51 2.76 8.63
N TYR A 93 16.34 2.12 8.76
CA TYR A 93 15.67 1.46 7.62
C TYR A 93 14.74 2.41 6.86
N SER A 94 14.54 3.62 7.39
CA SER A 94 13.97 4.77 6.72
C SER A 94 14.83 5.98 7.08
N PRO A 95 15.02 6.94 6.17
CA PRO A 95 15.85 8.11 6.44
C PRO A 95 15.22 9.12 7.40
N SER A 96 13.93 8.99 7.72
CA SER A 96 13.19 9.90 8.57
C SER A 96 12.29 9.14 9.55
N ILE A 97 12.26 9.59 10.80
CA ILE A 97 11.26 9.14 11.78
C ILE A 97 9.84 9.61 11.41
N GLU A 98 9.72 10.60 10.51
CA GLU A 98 8.48 11.20 10.00
C GLU A 98 7.93 10.51 8.74
N ASP A 99 8.60 9.51 8.19
CA ASP A 99 8.22 8.82 6.94
C ASP A 99 6.98 7.93 7.07
N TYR A 100 6.45 7.77 8.29
CA TYR A 100 5.30 6.90 8.54
C TYR A 100 5.56 5.42 8.15
N SER A 101 6.84 5.03 8.10
CA SER A 101 7.32 3.66 7.98
C SER A 101 7.33 2.98 9.34
N ARG A 102 6.29 2.22 9.70
CA ARG A 102 6.08 1.73 11.09
C ARG A 102 7.17 0.81 11.61
N PHE A 103 7.27 -0.41 11.11
CA PHE A 103 8.31 -1.36 11.53
C PHE A 103 8.96 -1.99 10.32
N ASN A 104 10.22 -2.41 10.43
CA ASN A 104 10.97 -2.98 9.31
C ASN A 104 10.48 -4.40 8.94
N TYR A 105 9.31 -4.48 8.32
CA TYR A 105 8.66 -5.74 7.93
C TYR A 105 9.40 -6.48 6.80
N VAL A 106 10.38 -5.82 6.16
CA VAL A 106 11.23 -6.38 5.10
C VAL A 106 12.32 -7.26 5.69
N ALA A 107 12.80 -6.95 6.89
CA ALA A 107 13.76 -7.76 7.64
C ALA A 107 13.24 -9.20 7.83
N GLN A 108 14.16 -10.16 7.85
CA GLN A 108 13.86 -11.58 8.03
C GLN A 108 14.57 -12.13 9.28
N PRO A 109 14.09 -13.25 9.87
CA PRO A 109 14.72 -13.85 11.06
C PRO A 109 16.23 -14.12 10.89
N GLU A 110 16.66 -14.52 9.70
CA GLU A 110 18.07 -14.77 9.38
C GLU A 110 18.96 -13.51 9.40
N ASP A 111 18.39 -12.31 9.32
CA ASP A 111 19.13 -11.05 9.32
C ASP A 111 19.63 -10.66 10.73
N GLY A 112 19.08 -11.30 11.78
CA GLY A 112 19.59 -11.19 13.16
C GLY A 112 19.47 -9.78 13.76
N PHE A 113 18.39 -9.08 13.44
CA PHE A 113 18.07 -7.77 13.98
C PHE A 113 17.65 -7.81 15.45
N GLY A 114 18.08 -6.79 16.21
CA GLY A 114 17.54 -6.51 17.53
C GLY A 114 16.24 -5.70 17.43
N PRO A 115 15.40 -5.69 18.48
CA PRO A 115 14.16 -4.90 18.55
C PRO A 115 14.36 -3.42 18.22
N GLU A 116 15.47 -2.84 18.69
CA GLU A 116 15.85 -1.45 18.43
C GLU A 116 16.12 -1.15 16.95
N ASP A 117 16.47 -2.18 16.17
CA ASP A 117 16.72 -2.10 14.74
C ASP A 117 15.44 -2.28 13.88
N LEU A 118 14.34 -2.69 14.50
CA LEU A 118 13.05 -2.92 13.85
C LEU A 118 12.06 -1.74 13.99
N VAL A 119 12.41 -0.74 14.81
CA VAL A 119 11.59 0.43 15.13
C VAL A 119 12.22 1.70 14.51
N PRO A 120 11.43 2.70 14.06
CA PRO A 120 11.96 3.89 13.41
C PRO A 120 12.84 4.68 14.37
N ARG A 121 13.78 5.43 13.80
CA ARG A 121 14.73 6.24 14.54
C ARG A 121 14.98 7.55 13.79
N ILE A 122 15.53 8.52 14.51
CA ILE A 122 16.02 9.78 13.92
C ILE A 122 17.10 9.45 12.89
N GLY A 123 16.78 9.69 11.63
CA GLY A 123 17.62 9.35 10.48
C GLY A 123 18.34 10.56 9.86
N PRO A 124 19.05 10.33 8.75
CA PRO A 124 19.77 11.38 8.02
C PRO A 124 18.89 12.54 7.56
N TYR A 125 17.66 12.27 7.11
CA TYR A 125 16.73 13.32 6.68
C TYR A 125 16.37 14.24 7.86
N ASP A 126 16.01 13.66 9.01
CA ASP A 126 15.60 14.44 10.18
C ASP A 126 16.72 15.38 10.65
N ARG A 127 17.95 14.86 10.71
CA ARG A 127 19.12 15.64 11.11
C ARG A 127 19.40 16.78 10.13
N TRP A 128 19.27 16.50 8.84
CA TRP A 128 19.45 17.48 7.79
C TRP A 128 18.35 18.55 7.81
N ALA A 129 17.08 18.16 7.98
CA ALA A 129 15.96 19.08 8.06
C ALA A 129 16.05 19.99 9.30
N ILE A 130 16.44 19.44 10.45
CA ILE A 130 16.72 20.23 11.66
C ILE A 130 17.91 21.18 11.44
N HIS A 131 18.97 20.73 10.79
CA HIS A 131 20.08 21.62 10.43
C HIS A 131 19.60 22.75 9.51
N TRP A 132 18.83 22.45 8.47
CA TRP A 132 18.29 23.44 7.56
C TRP A 132 17.40 24.47 8.27
N GLY A 133 16.53 24.03 9.17
CA GLY A 133 15.58 24.91 9.86
C GLY A 133 16.13 25.67 11.06
N TYR A 134 17.24 25.22 11.68
CA TYR A 134 17.72 25.75 12.97
C TYR A 134 19.21 26.12 13.02
N ALA A 135 20.02 25.78 12.02
CA ALA A 135 21.43 26.17 12.03
C ALA A 135 21.57 27.68 11.85
N ALA A 136 22.36 28.32 12.72
CA ALA A 136 22.65 29.73 12.60
C ALA A 136 23.45 30.01 11.31
N ILE A 137 23.06 31.05 10.56
CA ILE A 137 23.76 31.52 9.35
C ILE A 137 24.46 32.85 9.68
N PRO A 138 25.77 32.83 10.03
CA PRO A 138 26.47 34.06 10.41
C PRO A 138 26.51 35.07 9.27
N GLY A 139 26.26 36.34 9.59
CA GLY A 139 26.36 37.42 8.61
C GLY A 139 25.10 37.66 7.78
N ALA A 140 23.98 36.95 8.04
CA ALA A 140 22.66 37.30 7.53
C ALA A 140 21.98 38.30 8.51
N PRO A 141 21.82 39.59 8.13
CA PRO A 141 21.21 40.58 9.01
C PRO A 141 19.68 40.47 9.10
N GLY A 142 19.04 39.76 8.17
CA GLY A 142 17.62 39.44 8.20
C GLY A 142 17.28 38.10 7.53
N PRO A 143 16.03 37.62 7.67
CA PRO A 143 15.62 36.29 7.20
C PRO A 143 15.71 36.12 5.68
N ASP A 144 15.55 37.20 4.90
CA ASP A 144 15.69 37.11 3.44
C ASP A 144 17.14 36.91 2.99
N ASP A 145 18.13 37.31 3.82
CA ASP A 145 19.55 37.17 3.52
C ASP A 145 20.07 35.74 3.76
N GLU A 146 19.28 34.91 4.45
CA GLU A 146 19.60 33.49 4.68
C GLU A 146 19.31 32.61 3.45
N LYS A 147 18.37 33.04 2.60
CA LYS A 147 17.87 32.26 1.45
C LYS A 147 18.97 31.69 0.55
N PRO A 148 20.03 32.42 0.16
CA PRO A 148 21.07 31.85 -0.69
C PRO A 148 21.79 30.64 -0.05
N THR A 149 22.00 30.67 1.27
CA THR A 149 22.62 29.56 2.00
C THR A 149 21.63 28.41 2.16
N LEU A 150 20.39 28.72 2.53
CA LEU A 150 19.30 27.73 2.65
C LEU A 150 19.03 27.01 1.33
N ASP A 151 19.10 27.71 0.20
CA ASP A 151 18.97 27.13 -1.14
C ASP A 151 20.11 26.15 -1.43
N VAL A 152 21.35 26.48 -1.05
CA VAL A 152 22.49 25.57 -1.22
C VAL A 152 22.31 24.29 -0.40
N TRP A 153 21.91 24.42 0.86
CA TRP A 153 21.63 23.25 1.72
C TRP A 153 20.45 22.42 1.19
N ALA A 154 19.35 23.08 0.79
CA ALA A 154 18.16 22.43 0.23
C ALA A 154 18.49 21.59 -1.01
N ARG A 155 19.47 22.03 -1.82
CA ARG A 155 19.90 21.34 -3.05
C ARG A 155 20.75 20.10 -2.81
N GLU A 156 21.13 19.79 -1.57
CA GLU A 156 21.80 18.52 -1.25
C GLU A 156 20.94 17.30 -1.63
N GLN A 157 19.60 17.45 -1.57
CA GLN A 157 18.64 16.42 -2.01
C GLN A 157 18.75 16.04 -3.49
N GLU A 158 19.32 16.91 -4.33
CA GLU A 158 19.56 16.62 -5.76
C GLU A 158 20.58 15.49 -5.92
N LYS A 159 21.52 15.36 -4.96
CA LYS A 159 22.62 14.39 -4.99
C LYS A 159 22.44 13.24 -4.01
N MET A 160 21.65 13.44 -2.96
CA MET A 160 21.41 12.48 -1.90
C MET A 160 19.93 12.08 -1.87
N PRO A 161 19.55 10.94 -2.47
CA PRO A 161 18.15 10.55 -2.59
C PRO A 161 17.42 10.50 -1.25
N TRP A 162 18.08 10.04 -0.18
CA TRP A 162 17.51 9.96 1.17
C TRP A 162 17.27 11.32 1.85
N LEU A 163 17.63 12.44 1.21
CA LEU A 163 17.26 13.79 1.65
C LEU A 163 16.06 14.36 0.89
N ARG A 164 15.44 13.59 -0.02
CA ARG A 164 14.32 14.05 -0.82
C ARG A 164 13.05 14.18 0.01
N TRP A 165 12.24 15.16 -0.36
CA TRP A 165 10.93 15.42 0.22
C TRP A 165 9.80 15.10 -0.76
N ILE A 166 8.59 15.01 -0.24
CA ILE A 166 7.34 14.91 -1.00
C ILE A 166 7.26 16.06 -2.02
N THR A 167 6.82 15.73 -3.24
CA THR A 167 6.67 16.74 -4.30
C THR A 167 5.26 17.31 -4.30
N GLU A 168 5.15 18.64 -4.32
CA GLU A 168 3.91 19.38 -4.47
C GLU A 168 3.17 18.92 -5.74
N ASN A 169 1.90 18.53 -5.58
CA ASN A 169 1.05 17.92 -6.62
C ASN A 169 1.40 16.47 -7.02
N GLY A 170 2.31 15.80 -6.30
CA GLY A 170 2.56 14.36 -6.48
C GLY A 170 1.38 13.51 -5.99
N GLY A 171 1.02 13.66 -4.72
CA GLY A 171 -0.14 12.99 -4.11
C GLY A 171 -0.23 11.50 -4.46
N GLU A 172 -1.45 11.00 -4.68
CA GLU A 172 -1.67 9.57 -4.97
C GLU A 172 -1.04 9.08 -6.29
N ALA A 173 -0.63 9.97 -7.18
CA ALA A 173 0.01 9.61 -8.44
C ALA A 173 1.47 9.20 -8.25
N ASP A 174 2.12 9.66 -7.18
CA ASP A 174 3.49 9.27 -6.87
C ASP A 174 3.52 7.98 -6.02
N PRO A 175 4.03 6.85 -6.56
CA PRO A 175 4.15 5.63 -5.79
C PRO A 175 5.28 5.66 -4.75
N THR A 176 6.14 6.68 -4.78
CA THR A 176 7.22 6.91 -3.81
C THR A 176 6.82 7.93 -2.74
N ASP A 177 5.53 8.15 -2.54
CA ASP A 177 4.96 8.99 -1.48
C ASP A 177 3.87 8.16 -0.77
N ARG A 178 4.31 7.18 0.02
CA ARG A 178 3.43 6.11 0.54
C ARG A 178 3.66 5.87 2.03
N MET A 179 2.57 6.02 2.77
CA MET A 179 2.51 5.61 4.18
C MET A 179 2.63 4.09 4.29
N GLU A 180 3.13 3.61 5.43
CA GLU A 180 3.15 2.18 5.81
C GLU A 180 3.94 1.29 4.82
N ALA A 181 4.87 1.87 4.06
CA ALA A 181 5.77 1.17 3.15
C ALA A 181 7.19 1.12 3.71
N VAL A 182 7.97 0.08 3.41
CA VAL A 182 9.39 -0.01 3.79
C VAL A 182 10.19 -0.54 2.60
N GLY A 183 11.29 0.14 2.27
CA GLY A 183 12.20 -0.29 1.20
C GLY A 183 11.53 -0.39 -0.18
N ASP A 184 10.51 0.44 -0.43
CA ASP A 184 9.63 0.35 -1.60
C ASP A 184 10.23 0.99 -2.86
N ALA A 185 11.52 1.32 -2.85
CA ALA A 185 12.32 1.49 -4.07
C ALA A 185 12.17 0.28 -5.01
N ASP A 186 11.91 -0.91 -4.46
CA ASP A 186 11.37 -2.09 -5.12
C ASP A 186 10.19 -2.65 -4.29
N PRO A 187 8.94 -2.24 -4.60
CA PRO A 187 7.77 -2.62 -3.81
C PRO A 187 7.48 -4.11 -3.88
N ILE A 188 7.85 -4.79 -4.98
CA ILE A 188 7.58 -6.22 -5.17
C ILE A 188 8.47 -7.01 -4.23
N SER A 189 9.78 -6.77 -4.26
CA SER A 189 10.74 -7.46 -3.38
C SER A 189 10.42 -7.23 -1.91
N SER A 190 10.13 -5.99 -1.51
CA SER A 190 9.78 -5.66 -0.12
C SER A 190 8.48 -6.33 0.31
N THR A 191 7.47 -6.33 -0.56
CA THR A 191 6.19 -7.00 -0.29
C THR A 191 6.35 -8.51 -0.19
N GLU A 192 7.16 -9.15 -1.05
CA GLU A 192 7.42 -10.59 -0.96
C GLU A 192 8.02 -10.98 0.40
N LEU A 193 8.89 -10.14 0.94
CA LEU A 193 9.52 -10.31 2.25
C LEU A 193 8.51 -10.06 3.39
N GLY A 194 7.69 -9.03 3.28
CA GLY A 194 6.57 -8.79 4.21
C GLY A 194 5.58 -9.95 4.25
N LEU A 195 5.18 -10.49 3.09
CA LEU A 195 4.30 -11.66 2.99
C LEU A 195 4.91 -12.92 3.61
N LYS A 196 6.24 -13.10 3.57
CA LYS A 196 6.92 -14.20 4.29
C LYS A 196 6.74 -14.05 5.79
N ASN A 197 6.85 -12.83 6.33
CA ASN A 197 6.59 -12.56 7.73
C ASN A 197 5.12 -12.76 8.10
N LEU A 198 4.17 -12.28 7.29
CA LEU A 198 2.74 -12.50 7.54
C LEU A 198 2.35 -13.98 7.60
N ARG A 199 2.97 -14.83 6.77
CA ARG A 199 2.79 -16.29 6.86
C ARG A 199 3.24 -16.84 8.21
N ARG A 200 4.39 -16.40 8.72
CA ARG A 200 4.89 -16.78 10.05
C ARG A 200 3.99 -16.26 11.18
N VAL A 201 3.42 -15.06 11.02
CA VAL A 201 2.46 -14.51 11.98
C VAL A 201 1.21 -15.38 12.04
N MET A 202 0.63 -15.75 10.88
CA MET A 202 -0.51 -16.67 10.82
C MET A 202 -0.23 -17.99 11.52
N ASP A 203 1.01 -18.49 11.47
CA ASP A 203 1.43 -19.70 12.18
C ASP A 203 1.54 -19.52 13.70
N MET A 204 1.84 -18.31 14.18
CA MET A 204 1.95 -18.04 15.61
C MET A 204 0.63 -17.64 16.27
N LEU A 205 -0.35 -17.12 15.51
CA LEU A 205 -1.57 -16.49 16.04
C LEU A 205 -2.22 -17.26 17.20
N LEU A 206 -2.54 -18.54 16.99
CA LEU A 206 -3.23 -19.37 18.01
C LEU A 206 -2.38 -19.60 19.27
N ALA A 207 -1.07 -19.75 19.12
CA ALA A 207 -0.18 -19.95 20.25
C ALA A 207 0.01 -18.65 21.04
N ALA A 208 0.13 -17.52 20.34
CA ALA A 208 0.32 -16.22 20.94
C ALA A 208 -0.89 -15.74 21.75
N THR A 209 -2.10 -16.11 21.33
CA THR A 209 -3.37 -15.75 22.00
C THR A 209 -3.96 -16.89 22.82
N ALA A 210 -3.21 -17.97 23.09
CA ALA A 210 -3.74 -19.16 23.78
C ALA A 210 -4.29 -18.88 25.18
N GLU A 211 -3.74 -17.87 25.87
CA GLU A 211 -4.15 -17.43 27.21
C GLU A 211 -5.18 -16.28 27.17
N GLN A 212 -5.56 -15.83 25.97
CA GLN A 212 -6.41 -14.66 25.73
C GLN A 212 -7.83 -15.04 25.27
N ASN A 213 -8.71 -14.05 25.20
CA ASN A 213 -10.07 -14.25 24.73
C ASN A 213 -10.12 -14.31 23.18
N TRP A 214 -11.29 -14.69 22.63
CA TRP A 214 -11.48 -14.78 21.18
C TRP A 214 -11.41 -13.42 20.46
N HIS A 215 -11.67 -12.32 21.16
CA HIS A 215 -11.57 -10.98 20.60
C HIS A 215 -10.12 -10.60 20.27
N ASP A 216 -9.14 -11.01 21.07
CA ASP A 216 -7.72 -10.79 20.77
C ASP A 216 -7.26 -11.59 19.54
N LEU A 217 -7.74 -12.82 19.39
CA LEU A 217 -7.48 -13.62 18.19
C LEU A 217 -8.07 -12.96 16.93
N GLU A 218 -9.33 -12.52 17.01
CA GLU A 218 -10.00 -11.79 15.94
C GLU A 218 -9.27 -10.48 15.60
N TYR A 219 -8.87 -9.72 16.61
CA TYR A 219 -8.13 -8.47 16.46
C TYR A 219 -6.83 -8.67 15.69
N LEU A 220 -5.99 -9.63 16.09
CA LEU A 220 -4.71 -9.89 15.43
C LEU A 220 -4.88 -10.48 14.03
N TYR A 221 -5.87 -11.35 13.81
CA TYR A 221 -6.19 -11.84 12.48
C TYR A 221 -6.63 -10.72 11.53
N LYS A 222 -7.49 -9.80 11.99
CA LYS A 222 -7.90 -8.61 11.22
C LYS A 222 -6.71 -7.67 10.95
N ARG A 223 -5.76 -7.55 11.88
CA ARG A 223 -4.50 -6.82 11.66
C ARG A 223 -3.64 -7.47 10.58
N VAL A 224 -3.55 -8.81 10.53
CA VAL A 224 -2.84 -9.52 9.45
C VAL A 224 -3.48 -9.23 8.09
N LEU A 225 -4.81 -9.29 7.99
CA LEU A 225 -5.52 -8.95 6.76
C LEU A 225 -5.34 -7.47 6.36
N GLY A 226 -5.33 -6.59 7.36
CA GLY A 226 -4.98 -5.17 7.25
C GLY A 226 -3.62 -4.97 6.60
N GLN A 227 -2.58 -5.58 7.17
CA GLN A 227 -1.22 -5.51 6.65
C GLN A 227 -1.14 -6.11 5.25
N TRP A 228 -1.71 -7.30 5.00
CA TRP A 228 -1.73 -7.90 3.67
C TRP A 228 -2.30 -6.95 2.61
N THR A 229 -3.35 -6.21 2.95
CA THR A 229 -3.95 -5.26 2.01
C THR A 229 -3.04 -4.05 1.79
N ASN A 230 -2.42 -3.51 2.84
CA ASN A 230 -1.44 -2.42 2.70
C ASN A 230 -0.32 -2.83 1.75
N GLU A 231 0.25 -4.02 1.92
CA GLU A 231 1.27 -4.58 1.02
C GLU A 231 0.80 -4.63 -0.45
N MET A 232 -0.43 -5.10 -0.69
CA MET A 232 -0.98 -5.13 -2.06
C MET A 232 -1.20 -3.72 -2.62
N LEU A 233 -1.64 -2.77 -1.79
CA LEU A 233 -1.86 -1.38 -2.20
C LEU A 233 -0.55 -0.65 -2.49
N THR A 234 0.52 -0.96 -1.75
CA THR A 234 1.87 -0.45 -2.04
C THR A 234 2.29 -0.85 -3.45
N VAL A 235 2.15 -2.14 -3.83
CA VAL A 235 2.45 -2.59 -5.21
C VAL A 235 1.50 -1.97 -6.23
N ALA A 236 0.20 -1.86 -5.92
CA ALA A 236 -0.79 -1.25 -6.80
C ALA A 236 -0.52 0.24 -7.07
N GLY A 237 0.10 0.96 -6.12
CA GLY A 237 0.51 2.35 -6.28
C GLY A 237 1.38 2.60 -7.51
N TRP A 238 2.24 1.64 -7.86
CA TRP A 238 3.21 1.75 -8.96
C TRP A 238 2.59 1.62 -10.36
N VAL A 239 1.39 1.07 -10.49
CA VAL A 239 0.70 0.93 -11.79
C VAL A 239 0.08 2.27 -12.19
N GLY A 240 0.37 2.79 -13.38
CA GLY A 240 -0.03 4.14 -13.79
C GLY A 240 0.54 5.25 -12.90
N GLY A 241 1.57 4.98 -12.09
CA GLY A 241 2.21 5.97 -11.21
C GLY A 241 3.21 6.86 -11.95
N MET A 242 3.54 8.00 -11.35
CA MET A 242 4.62 8.88 -11.79
C MET A 242 5.52 9.18 -10.60
N THR A 243 6.76 8.72 -10.63
CA THR A 243 7.74 9.08 -9.59
C THR A 243 8.03 10.58 -9.67
N SER A 244 8.22 11.21 -8.51
CA SER A 244 8.45 12.65 -8.47
C SER A 244 9.69 13.06 -7.68
N GLU A 245 10.26 14.19 -8.09
CA GLU A 245 11.41 14.83 -7.47
C GLU A 245 11.19 16.34 -7.44
N GLU A 246 11.33 16.96 -6.26
CA GLU A 246 11.35 18.41 -6.19
C GLU A 246 12.62 18.99 -6.82
N LYS A 247 12.43 20.07 -7.59
CA LYS A 247 13.49 20.70 -8.37
C LYS A 247 13.37 22.22 -8.30
N VAL A 248 14.52 22.89 -8.31
CA VAL A 248 14.57 24.34 -8.44
C VAL A 248 13.91 24.76 -9.76
N ARG A 249 13.01 25.76 -9.70
CA ARG A 249 12.17 26.16 -10.85
C ARG A 249 12.98 26.63 -12.06
N VAL A 250 14.11 27.30 -11.83
CA VAL A 250 14.99 27.82 -12.90
C VAL A 250 16.11 26.82 -13.15
N GLY A 251 16.17 26.27 -14.36
CA GLY A 251 17.20 25.29 -14.76
C GLY A 251 16.94 23.86 -14.30
N GLY A 252 15.85 23.61 -13.55
CA GLY A 252 15.42 22.26 -13.18
C GLY A 252 14.84 21.47 -14.36
N GLY A 253 15.03 20.15 -14.34
CA GLY A 253 14.39 19.22 -15.28
C GLY A 253 12.92 18.92 -14.92
N VAL A 254 12.36 17.87 -15.53
CA VAL A 254 10.99 17.42 -15.23
C VAL A 254 10.87 16.94 -13.78
N ARG A 255 9.77 17.33 -13.11
CA ARG A 255 9.45 16.94 -11.71
C ARG A 255 8.76 15.58 -11.62
N PHE A 256 8.02 15.19 -12.65
CA PHE A 256 7.25 13.94 -12.69
C PHE A 256 7.75 13.08 -13.86
N THR A 257 7.91 11.79 -13.61
CA THR A 257 8.36 10.83 -14.62
C THR A 257 7.56 9.56 -14.49
N ILE A 258 7.07 9.03 -15.61
CA ILE A 258 6.28 7.80 -15.61
C ILE A 258 7.09 6.63 -15.02
N VAL A 259 6.42 5.75 -14.28
CA VAL A 259 7.01 4.46 -13.91
C VAL A 259 7.23 3.65 -15.20
N PRO A 260 8.39 3.01 -15.41
CA PRO A 260 8.64 2.23 -16.63
C PRO A 260 7.59 1.14 -16.85
N ARG A 261 7.12 0.98 -18.10
CA ARG A 261 6.08 0.00 -18.49
C ARG A 261 6.31 -1.40 -17.92
N GLU A 262 7.54 -1.92 -18.02
CA GLU A 262 7.86 -3.27 -17.55
C GLU A 262 7.71 -3.43 -16.03
N ARG A 263 8.01 -2.38 -15.27
CA ARG A 263 7.84 -2.36 -13.82
C ARG A 263 6.36 -2.36 -13.44
N GLN A 264 5.53 -1.61 -14.17
CA GLN A 264 4.08 -1.62 -13.98
C GLN A 264 3.48 -3.00 -14.34
N LYS A 265 3.90 -3.61 -15.44
CA LYS A 265 3.49 -4.98 -15.82
C LYS A 265 3.90 -6.02 -14.78
N ALA A 266 5.09 -5.90 -14.21
CA ALA A 266 5.54 -6.75 -13.11
C ALA A 266 4.64 -6.60 -11.88
N ALA A 267 4.25 -5.37 -11.53
CA ALA A 267 3.31 -5.10 -10.44
C ALA A 267 1.93 -5.74 -10.68
N VAL A 268 1.37 -5.62 -11.88
CA VAL A 268 0.08 -6.26 -12.23
C VAL A 268 0.17 -7.79 -12.13
N ARG A 269 1.25 -8.39 -12.65
CA ARG A 269 1.49 -9.83 -12.52
C ARG A 269 1.57 -10.25 -11.05
N PHE A 270 2.33 -9.52 -10.25
CA PHE A 270 2.45 -9.77 -8.81
C PHE A 270 1.09 -9.73 -8.11
N LEU A 271 0.27 -8.72 -8.39
CA LEU A 271 -1.09 -8.59 -7.82
C LEU A 271 -2.01 -9.71 -8.28
N ASN A 272 -1.93 -10.14 -9.54
CA ASN A 272 -2.66 -11.30 -10.02
C ASN A 272 -2.30 -12.58 -9.24
N GLU A 273 -1.02 -12.77 -8.91
CA GLU A 273 -0.49 -13.93 -8.21
C GLU A 273 -0.72 -13.90 -6.69
N ASN A 274 -0.74 -12.71 -6.07
CA ASN A 274 -0.75 -12.56 -4.60
C ASN A 274 -2.00 -11.88 -4.04
N ALA A 275 -2.62 -10.97 -4.81
CA ALA A 275 -3.86 -10.30 -4.42
C ALA A 275 -5.09 -11.06 -4.92
N PHE A 276 -5.13 -11.36 -6.21
CA PHE A 276 -6.35 -11.88 -6.85
C PHE A 276 -6.42 -13.39 -6.80
N ALA A 277 -5.31 -14.13 -6.90
CA ALA A 277 -5.29 -15.54 -6.55
C ALA A 277 -5.82 -15.76 -5.12
N THR A 278 -6.38 -16.94 -4.84
CA THR A 278 -6.88 -17.23 -3.49
C THR A 278 -5.73 -17.27 -2.49
N PRO A 279 -5.67 -16.37 -1.48
CA PRO A 279 -4.55 -16.28 -0.54
C PRO A 279 -4.67 -17.39 0.51
N GLN A 280 -4.25 -18.61 0.15
CA GLN A 280 -4.47 -19.81 0.97
C GLN A 280 -3.94 -19.70 2.40
N PHE A 281 -2.85 -18.96 2.61
CA PHE A 281 -2.25 -18.80 3.94
C PHE A 281 -3.12 -18.00 4.92
N LEU A 282 -4.03 -17.15 4.43
CA LEU A 282 -5.02 -16.44 5.24
C LEU A 282 -6.23 -17.32 5.57
N ILE A 283 -6.46 -18.39 4.82
CA ILE A 283 -7.64 -19.26 4.95
C ILE A 283 -7.29 -20.44 5.86
N ARG A 284 -7.37 -20.20 7.17
CA ARG A 284 -7.06 -21.18 8.21
C ARG A 284 -8.30 -21.59 8.98
N ALA A 285 -8.82 -22.78 8.72
CA ALA A 285 -10.04 -23.27 9.36
C ALA A 285 -9.93 -23.37 10.89
N ASP A 286 -8.72 -23.59 11.42
CA ASP A 286 -8.43 -23.60 12.84
C ASP A 286 -8.44 -22.18 13.46
N VAL A 287 -8.19 -21.14 12.69
CA VAL A 287 -8.35 -19.75 13.15
C VAL A 287 -9.78 -19.27 12.93
N MET A 288 -10.27 -19.34 11.69
CA MET A 288 -11.57 -18.78 11.27
C MET A 288 -12.74 -19.33 12.08
N ARG A 289 -12.80 -20.64 12.35
CA ARG A 289 -13.90 -21.27 13.12
C ARG A 289 -13.90 -20.90 14.61
N ARG A 290 -12.87 -20.23 15.11
CA ARG A 290 -12.80 -19.70 16.49
C ARG A 290 -13.22 -18.23 16.56
N ILE A 291 -13.29 -17.54 15.42
CA ILE A 291 -13.73 -16.15 15.33
C ILE A 291 -15.23 -16.11 15.04
N GLU A 292 -15.68 -16.79 13.97
CA GLU A 292 -17.09 -16.76 13.57
C GLU A 292 -17.54 -18.03 12.82
N PRO A 293 -18.86 -18.35 12.82
CA PRO A 293 -19.39 -19.55 12.17
C PRO A 293 -19.39 -19.49 10.63
N SER A 294 -19.41 -18.28 10.06
CA SER A 294 -19.39 -17.96 8.62
C SER A 294 -19.17 -16.46 8.44
N GLY A 295 -18.61 -16.02 7.31
CA GLY A 295 -18.40 -14.59 7.01
C GLY A 295 -16.93 -14.23 6.72
N GLU A 296 -16.00 -15.06 7.18
CA GLU A 296 -14.57 -14.79 7.00
C GLU A 296 -14.16 -14.79 5.52
N SER A 297 -14.98 -15.45 4.69
CA SER A 297 -14.84 -15.37 3.26
C SER A 297 -15.10 -14.00 2.67
N ASP A 298 -15.92 -13.22 3.36
CA ASP A 298 -16.35 -11.90 2.95
C ASP A 298 -15.27 -10.89 3.31
N HIS A 299 -14.56 -11.05 4.44
CA HIS A 299 -13.44 -10.17 4.80
C HIS A 299 -12.26 -10.23 3.80
N ILE A 300 -11.84 -11.44 3.42
CA ILE A 300 -10.78 -11.60 2.42
C ILE A 300 -11.27 -11.05 1.07
N LEU A 301 -12.53 -11.31 0.69
CA LEU A 301 -13.11 -10.78 -0.53
C LEU A 301 -13.18 -9.25 -0.52
N GLU A 302 -13.60 -8.64 0.59
CA GLU A 302 -13.63 -7.19 0.80
C GLU A 302 -12.25 -6.57 0.58
N ALA A 303 -11.21 -7.20 1.14
CA ALA A 303 -9.83 -6.79 0.95
C ALA A 303 -9.37 -6.91 -0.52
N GLN A 304 -9.66 -8.04 -1.18
CA GLN A 304 -9.37 -8.22 -2.60
C GLN A 304 -10.10 -7.20 -3.49
N VAL A 305 -11.37 -6.94 -3.20
CA VAL A 305 -12.20 -5.96 -3.92
C VAL A 305 -11.71 -4.54 -3.68
N TRP A 306 -11.23 -4.22 -2.48
CA TRP A 306 -10.60 -2.94 -2.19
C TRP A 306 -9.36 -2.72 -3.06
N VAL A 307 -8.44 -3.70 -3.10
CA VAL A 307 -7.26 -3.66 -3.98
C VAL A 307 -7.69 -3.48 -5.44
N LEU A 308 -8.68 -4.24 -5.90
CA LEU A 308 -9.21 -4.12 -7.26
C LEU A 308 -9.75 -2.71 -7.55
N ARG A 309 -10.60 -2.16 -6.67
CA ARG A 309 -11.20 -0.84 -6.85
C ARG A 309 -10.15 0.26 -6.95
N THR A 310 -9.12 0.21 -6.09
CA THR A 310 -7.99 1.16 -6.10
C THR A 310 -7.12 0.98 -7.35
N LEU A 311 -6.95 -0.26 -7.82
CA LEU A 311 -6.17 -0.58 -9.01
C LEU A 311 -6.86 -0.07 -10.28
N VAL A 312 -8.16 -0.31 -10.45
CA VAL A 312 -8.92 0.13 -11.64
C VAL A 312 -9.72 1.42 -11.39
N SER A 313 -9.17 2.37 -10.63
CA SER A 313 -9.83 3.64 -10.36
C SER A 313 -9.89 4.53 -11.62
N PRO A 314 -10.96 5.32 -11.81
CA PRO A 314 -11.07 6.21 -12.99
C PRO A 314 -9.91 7.20 -13.10
N SER A 315 -9.45 7.76 -11.97
CA SER A 315 -8.32 8.71 -11.95
C SER A 315 -7.01 8.07 -12.43
N ARG A 316 -6.75 6.80 -12.09
CA ARG A 316 -5.57 6.08 -12.56
C ARG A 316 -5.65 5.78 -14.04
N ILE A 317 -6.79 5.26 -14.52
CA ILE A 317 -6.97 4.92 -15.93
C ILE A 317 -6.85 6.18 -16.79
N ASN A 318 -7.54 7.27 -16.45
CA ASN A 318 -7.42 8.54 -17.19
C ASN A 318 -5.97 9.03 -17.24
N ARG A 319 -5.24 8.96 -16.12
CA ARG A 319 -3.82 9.33 -16.09
C ARG A 319 -2.96 8.43 -16.98
N MET A 320 -3.22 7.12 -17.03
CA MET A 320 -2.51 6.21 -17.94
C MET A 320 -2.76 6.57 -19.41
N MET A 321 -3.97 6.96 -19.77
CA MET A 321 -4.29 7.41 -21.12
C MET A 321 -3.58 8.72 -21.48
N GLU A 322 -3.47 9.66 -20.54
CA GLU A 322 -2.66 10.87 -20.73
C GLU A 322 -1.17 10.52 -20.92
N GLN A 323 -0.65 9.55 -20.17
CA GLN A 323 0.72 9.05 -20.33
C GLN A 323 0.94 8.40 -21.70
N GLU A 324 -0.03 7.67 -22.24
CA GLU A 324 0.06 7.09 -23.59
C GLU A 324 0.19 8.17 -24.67
N GLU A 325 -0.61 9.23 -24.58
CA GLU A 325 -0.56 10.34 -25.53
C GLU A 325 0.75 11.12 -25.43
N MET A 326 1.27 11.30 -24.22
CA MET A 326 2.49 12.08 -23.97
C MET A 326 3.79 11.29 -24.20
N ASP A 327 3.84 10.03 -23.77
CA ASP A 327 5.07 9.21 -23.70
C ASP A 327 5.08 8.06 -24.73
N GLY A 328 3.96 7.85 -25.44
CA GLY A 328 3.83 6.86 -26.51
C GLY A 328 4.17 5.44 -26.04
N ALA A 329 5.04 4.76 -26.80
CA ALA A 329 5.40 3.35 -26.54
C ALA A 329 6.09 3.11 -25.18
N SER A 330 6.54 4.15 -24.49
CA SER A 330 7.14 4.05 -23.15
C SER A 330 6.08 3.89 -22.04
N ALA A 331 4.86 4.34 -22.29
CA ALA A 331 3.73 4.21 -21.36
C ALA A 331 3.19 2.78 -21.33
N TYR A 332 2.52 2.43 -20.22
CA TYR A 332 1.73 1.22 -20.14
C TYR A 332 0.31 1.52 -20.62
N ASP A 333 -0.03 0.98 -21.79
CA ASP A 333 -1.38 1.08 -22.36
C ASP A 333 -2.47 0.65 -21.36
N ALA A 334 -3.48 1.50 -21.19
CA ALA A 334 -4.54 1.38 -20.22
C ALA A 334 -5.48 0.23 -20.56
N ALA A 335 -5.70 -0.06 -21.85
CA ALA A 335 -6.49 -1.21 -22.28
C ALA A 335 -5.72 -2.53 -22.06
N ASP A 336 -4.42 -2.58 -22.35
CA ASP A 336 -3.54 -3.69 -22.00
C ASP A 336 -3.55 -3.94 -20.48
N PHE A 337 -3.43 -2.87 -19.69
CA PHE A 337 -3.46 -2.93 -18.22
C PHE A 337 -4.75 -3.58 -17.69
N VAL A 338 -5.91 -3.07 -18.09
CA VAL A 338 -7.21 -3.63 -17.66
C VAL A 338 -7.35 -5.08 -18.12
N ALA A 339 -6.92 -5.39 -19.34
CA ALA A 339 -6.93 -6.75 -19.86
C ALA A 339 -5.99 -7.70 -19.08
N ASP A 340 -4.82 -7.23 -18.64
CA ASP A 340 -3.86 -8.03 -17.86
C ASP A 340 -4.38 -8.30 -16.44
N VAL A 341 -5.05 -7.34 -15.79
CA VAL A 341 -5.78 -7.57 -14.53
C VAL A 341 -6.89 -8.59 -14.73
N ARG A 342 -7.71 -8.43 -15.77
CA ARG A 342 -8.79 -9.36 -16.10
C ARG A 342 -8.25 -10.78 -16.31
N LYS A 343 -7.15 -10.95 -17.05
CA LYS A 343 -6.55 -12.27 -17.30
C LYS A 343 -6.19 -13.01 -16.01
N GLY A 344 -5.71 -12.30 -14.98
CA GLY A 344 -5.42 -12.91 -13.68
C GLY A 344 -6.66 -13.27 -12.88
N ILE A 345 -7.66 -12.38 -12.82
CA ILE A 345 -8.93 -12.64 -12.12
C ILE A 345 -9.72 -13.79 -12.77
N TRP A 346 -9.59 -13.94 -14.09
CA TRP A 346 -10.27 -14.97 -14.87
C TRP A 346 -9.32 -16.07 -15.36
N SER A 347 -8.19 -16.29 -14.68
CA SER A 347 -7.15 -17.26 -15.09
C SER A 347 -7.68 -18.66 -15.45
N GLU A 348 -8.74 -19.09 -14.77
CA GLU A 348 -9.42 -20.36 -14.96
C GLU A 348 -10.19 -20.44 -16.30
N VAL A 349 -10.70 -19.30 -16.80
CA VAL A 349 -11.31 -19.16 -18.14
C VAL A 349 -10.28 -19.44 -19.22
N TYR A 350 -9.00 -19.12 -19.00
CA TYR A 350 -7.95 -19.37 -19.97
C TYR A 350 -7.38 -20.79 -19.85
N SER A 351 -7.08 -21.23 -18.62
CA SER A 351 -6.48 -22.55 -18.35
C SER A 351 -7.45 -23.73 -18.48
N GLY A 352 -8.77 -23.50 -18.34
CA GLY A 352 -9.77 -24.57 -18.32
C GLY A 352 -9.90 -25.27 -16.97
N SER A 353 -9.36 -24.67 -15.91
CA SER A 353 -9.43 -25.21 -14.55
C SER A 353 -10.82 -25.03 -13.93
N GLN A 354 -11.16 -25.88 -12.94
CA GLN A 354 -12.39 -25.70 -12.15
C GLN A 354 -12.30 -24.43 -11.29
N ILE A 355 -13.40 -23.68 -11.18
CA ILE A 355 -13.42 -22.40 -10.45
C ILE A 355 -13.98 -22.63 -9.06
N ARG A 356 -13.14 -22.50 -8.04
CA ARG A 356 -13.52 -22.69 -6.62
C ARG A 356 -14.30 -21.49 -6.06
N LEU A 357 -14.96 -21.69 -4.92
CA LEU A 357 -15.88 -20.70 -4.31
C LEU A 357 -15.30 -19.29 -4.22
N TRP A 358 -14.12 -19.16 -3.62
CA TRP A 358 -13.40 -17.90 -3.45
C TRP A 358 -13.17 -17.14 -4.76
N ARG A 359 -12.73 -17.86 -5.79
CA ARG A 359 -12.48 -17.33 -7.12
C ARG A 359 -13.78 -16.93 -7.83
N ARG A 360 -14.84 -17.72 -7.67
CA ARG A 360 -16.17 -17.36 -8.18
C ARG A 360 -16.70 -16.08 -7.54
N ASN A 361 -16.46 -15.88 -6.24
CA ASN A 361 -16.88 -14.66 -5.54
C ASN A 361 -16.11 -13.43 -6.07
N LEU A 362 -14.77 -13.52 -6.17
CA LEU A 362 -13.97 -12.44 -6.74
C LEU A 362 -14.36 -12.09 -8.19
N GLN A 363 -14.63 -13.10 -9.02
CA GLN A 363 -15.08 -12.90 -10.40
C GLN A 363 -16.44 -12.18 -10.48
N ARG A 364 -17.36 -12.44 -9.54
CA ARG A 364 -18.62 -11.67 -9.44
C ARG A 364 -18.35 -10.23 -9.07
N SER A 365 -17.54 -10.00 -8.04
CA SER A 365 -17.20 -8.65 -7.61
C SER A 365 -16.43 -7.87 -8.67
N TYR A 366 -15.63 -8.53 -9.52
CA TYR A 366 -15.02 -7.89 -10.69
C TYR A 366 -16.07 -7.28 -11.62
N LEU A 367 -17.12 -8.03 -11.95
CA LEU A 367 -18.21 -7.52 -12.79
C LEU A 367 -18.93 -6.33 -12.13
N GLU A 368 -19.11 -6.37 -10.80
CA GLU A 368 -19.71 -5.26 -10.06
C GLU A 368 -18.82 -4.01 -10.09
N VAL A 369 -17.50 -4.16 -9.89
CA VAL A 369 -16.54 -3.06 -10.00
C VAL A 369 -16.55 -2.48 -11.42
N MET A 370 -16.46 -3.32 -12.46
CA MET A 370 -16.45 -2.85 -13.84
C MET A 370 -17.78 -2.23 -14.28
N ALA A 371 -18.92 -2.73 -13.81
CA ALA A 371 -20.21 -2.09 -14.00
C ALA A 371 -20.26 -0.70 -13.34
N ALA A 372 -19.71 -0.58 -12.12
CA ALA A 372 -19.60 0.71 -11.45
C ALA A 372 -18.66 1.68 -12.18
N ARG A 373 -17.60 1.19 -12.84
CA ARG A 373 -16.77 2.01 -13.74
C ARG A 373 -17.54 2.42 -14.99
N LEU A 374 -18.32 1.53 -15.59
CA LEU A 374 -19.08 1.85 -16.81
C LEU A 374 -20.18 2.92 -16.57
N TYR A 375 -20.83 2.88 -15.41
CA TYR A 375 -22.01 3.70 -15.09
C TYR A 375 -21.82 4.74 -13.99
N GLY A 376 -20.64 4.79 -13.37
CA GLY A 376 -20.33 5.71 -12.30
C GLY A 376 -20.21 7.17 -12.74
N PRO A 377 -20.16 8.10 -11.77
CA PRO A 377 -19.86 9.51 -12.02
C PRO A 377 -18.45 9.67 -12.61
N GLY A 378 -18.30 10.66 -13.48
CA GLY A 378 -17.10 10.82 -14.33
C GLY A 378 -17.36 10.35 -15.75
N GLY A 379 -17.13 11.23 -16.72
CA GLY A 379 -17.15 10.90 -18.15
C GLY A 379 -15.75 10.61 -18.67
N GLY A 380 -15.63 10.30 -19.96
CA GLY A 380 -14.34 10.14 -20.64
C GLY A 380 -14.11 8.73 -21.19
N GLU A 381 -12.90 8.53 -21.71
CA GLU A 381 -12.52 7.33 -22.45
C GLU A 381 -12.38 6.07 -21.57
N TYR A 382 -12.23 6.22 -20.24
CA TYR A 382 -12.21 5.08 -19.32
C TYR A 382 -13.48 4.20 -19.42
N ARG A 383 -14.65 4.79 -19.75
CA ARG A 383 -15.88 4.03 -19.99
C ARG A 383 -15.78 3.15 -21.23
N ALA A 384 -15.08 3.62 -22.26
CA ALA A 384 -14.84 2.84 -23.48
C ALA A 384 -13.91 1.65 -23.18
N ILE A 385 -12.85 1.86 -22.37
CA ILE A 385 -11.97 0.78 -21.91
C ILE A 385 -12.76 -0.25 -21.09
N ALA A 386 -13.55 0.19 -20.10
CA ALA A 386 -14.36 -0.72 -19.28
C ALA A 386 -15.36 -1.53 -20.13
N ARG A 387 -16.01 -0.88 -21.11
CA ARG A 387 -16.90 -1.57 -22.07
C ARG A 387 -16.14 -2.57 -22.93
N GLY A 388 -15.00 -2.18 -23.49
CA GLY A 388 -14.15 -3.03 -24.32
C GLY A 388 -13.67 -4.27 -23.57
N ASP A 389 -13.26 -4.10 -22.32
CA ASP A 389 -12.87 -5.20 -21.43
C ASP A 389 -14.01 -6.21 -21.21
N LEU A 390 -15.21 -5.72 -20.91
CA LEU A 390 -16.40 -6.56 -20.72
C LEU A 390 -16.81 -7.29 -22.01
N VAL A 391 -16.69 -6.65 -23.18
CA VAL A 391 -16.91 -7.31 -24.48
C VAL A 391 -15.90 -8.43 -24.69
N GLY A 392 -14.62 -8.19 -24.42
CA GLY A 392 -13.58 -9.22 -24.47
C GLY A 392 -13.86 -10.38 -23.51
N LEU A 393 -14.30 -10.07 -22.29
CA LEU A 393 -14.67 -11.08 -21.29
C LEU A 393 -15.87 -11.93 -21.74
N GLU A 394 -16.91 -11.34 -22.34
CA GLU A 394 -18.06 -12.10 -22.86
C GLU A 394 -17.61 -13.17 -23.85
N ALA A 395 -16.73 -12.80 -24.78
CA ALA A 395 -16.18 -13.70 -25.78
C ALA A 395 -15.33 -14.80 -25.14
N ASP A 396 -14.53 -14.47 -24.13
CA ASP A 396 -13.69 -15.43 -23.40
C ASP A 396 -14.55 -16.44 -22.63
N LEU A 397 -15.59 -15.97 -21.94
CA LEU A 397 -16.56 -16.81 -21.24
C LEU A 397 -17.31 -17.73 -22.22
N ALA A 398 -17.71 -17.22 -23.38
CA ALA A 398 -18.35 -18.02 -24.42
C ALA A 398 -17.49 -19.21 -24.85
N ARG A 399 -16.18 -18.97 -25.07
CA ARG A 399 -15.22 -20.02 -25.44
C ARG A 399 -14.98 -21.00 -24.29
N ALA A 400 -14.90 -20.52 -23.05
CA ALA A 400 -14.69 -21.38 -21.89
C ALA A 400 -15.88 -22.30 -21.61
N ILE A 401 -17.12 -21.82 -21.73
CA ILE A 401 -18.33 -22.64 -21.56
C ILE A 401 -18.37 -23.81 -22.55
N ALA A 402 -17.87 -23.61 -23.77
CA ALA A 402 -17.84 -24.65 -24.80
C ALA A 402 -16.81 -25.76 -24.55
N ARG A 403 -15.94 -25.63 -23.53
CA ARG A 403 -14.91 -26.63 -23.25
C ARG A 403 -15.51 -27.88 -22.59
N PRO A 404 -15.04 -29.08 -22.96
CA PRO A 404 -15.44 -30.31 -22.28
C PRO A 404 -14.84 -30.37 -20.85
N ALA A 405 -15.42 -31.21 -20.01
CA ALA A 405 -14.91 -31.55 -18.66
C ALA A 405 -14.94 -30.44 -17.58
N LEU A 406 -15.79 -29.42 -17.73
CA LEU A 406 -16.14 -28.54 -16.61
C LEU A 406 -17.10 -29.25 -15.65
N ASP A 407 -16.88 -29.10 -14.35
CA ASP A 407 -17.85 -29.54 -13.35
C ASP A 407 -19.14 -28.69 -13.47
N ARG A 408 -20.26 -29.23 -12.96
CA ARG A 408 -21.56 -28.57 -13.05
C ARG A 408 -21.55 -27.16 -12.45
N ILE A 409 -20.82 -26.96 -11.35
CA ILE A 409 -20.82 -25.68 -10.63
C ILE A 409 -20.04 -24.62 -11.41
N THR A 410 -18.88 -24.98 -11.94
CA THR A 410 -18.04 -24.13 -12.79
C THR A 410 -18.79 -23.75 -14.07
N HIS A 411 -19.41 -24.73 -14.74
CA HIS A 411 -20.19 -24.48 -15.93
C HIS A 411 -21.37 -23.52 -15.67
N THR A 412 -22.15 -23.76 -14.60
CA THR A 412 -23.25 -22.87 -14.21
C THR A 412 -22.76 -21.46 -13.85
N HIS A 413 -21.62 -21.35 -13.15
CA HIS A 413 -21.02 -20.06 -12.82
C HIS A 413 -20.63 -19.28 -14.08
N LEU A 414 -19.95 -19.91 -15.04
CA LEU A 414 -19.56 -19.23 -16.28
C LEU A 414 -20.77 -18.77 -17.10
N GLN A 415 -21.84 -19.57 -17.14
CA GLN A 415 -23.10 -19.18 -17.79
C GLN A 415 -23.74 -17.96 -17.11
N ASP A 416 -23.79 -17.93 -15.77
CA ASP A 416 -24.28 -16.79 -15.00
C ASP A 416 -23.40 -15.55 -15.24
N MET A 417 -22.07 -15.69 -15.22
CA MET A 417 -21.15 -14.57 -15.44
C MET A 417 -21.31 -13.98 -16.85
N ARG A 418 -21.41 -14.84 -17.86
CA ARG A 418 -21.65 -14.40 -19.24
C ARG A 418 -22.98 -13.68 -19.37
N ARG A 419 -24.02 -14.16 -18.68
CA ARG A 419 -25.32 -13.51 -18.64
C ARG A 419 -25.22 -12.12 -18.00
N ARG A 420 -24.57 -12.01 -16.85
CA ARG A 420 -24.36 -10.74 -16.15
C ARG A 420 -23.57 -9.74 -16.98
N VAL A 421 -22.51 -10.17 -17.67
CA VAL A 421 -21.75 -9.30 -18.59
C VAL A 421 -22.67 -8.71 -19.65
N ARG A 422 -23.56 -9.52 -20.25
CA ARG A 422 -24.54 -9.02 -21.24
C ARG A 422 -25.54 -8.05 -20.63
N ASP A 423 -26.07 -8.37 -19.44
CA ASP A 423 -27.01 -7.48 -18.75
C ASP A 423 -26.32 -6.16 -18.32
N ILE A 424 -25.00 -6.16 -18.06
CA ILE A 424 -24.20 -4.96 -17.83
C ILE A 424 -23.95 -4.20 -19.14
N LEU A 425 -23.70 -4.88 -20.27
CA LEU A 425 -23.40 -4.21 -21.54
C LEU A 425 -24.65 -3.60 -22.20
N ASP A 426 -25.80 -4.26 -22.03
CA ASP A 426 -27.11 -3.94 -22.60
C ASP A 426 -28.22 -4.06 -21.53
N PRO A 427 -28.31 -3.09 -20.61
CA PRO A 427 -29.25 -3.15 -19.51
C PRO A 427 -30.68 -2.84 -19.99
N LYS A 428 -31.64 -3.71 -19.63
CA LYS A 428 -33.07 -3.54 -20.00
C LYS A 428 -33.73 -2.29 -19.44
N THR A 429 -33.14 -1.70 -18.41
CA THR A 429 -33.56 -0.47 -17.75
C THR A 429 -32.32 0.37 -17.53
N PRO A 430 -32.39 1.71 -17.62
CA PRO A 430 -31.25 2.56 -17.34
C PRO A 430 -30.64 2.18 -15.98
N PRO A 431 -29.33 1.89 -15.92
CA PRO A 431 -28.71 1.49 -14.67
C PRO A 431 -28.84 2.64 -13.68
N VAL A 432 -29.36 2.34 -12.50
CA VAL A 432 -29.26 3.24 -11.34
C VAL A 432 -27.77 3.42 -11.09
N ALA A 433 -27.33 4.67 -10.95
CA ALA A 433 -25.96 4.96 -10.56
C ALA A 433 -25.61 4.08 -9.34
N PRO A 434 -24.46 3.37 -9.35
CA PRO A 434 -24.07 2.58 -8.19
C PRO A 434 -24.10 3.47 -6.94
N PRO A 435 -24.47 2.93 -5.76
CA PRO A 435 -24.26 3.67 -4.53
C PRO A 435 -22.78 4.11 -4.46
N PRO A 436 -22.48 5.26 -3.80
CA PRO A 436 -21.10 5.72 -3.64
C PRO A 436 -20.26 4.57 -3.09
N GLU A 437 -19.02 4.45 -3.59
CA GLU A 437 -18.15 3.37 -3.15
C GLU A 437 -18.00 3.44 -1.63
N PRO A 438 -18.15 2.31 -0.92
CA PRO A 438 -17.98 2.31 0.52
C PRO A 438 -16.58 2.81 0.86
N GLU A 439 -16.48 3.56 1.95
CA GLU A 439 -15.21 3.99 2.52
C GLU A 439 -14.31 2.78 2.81
N GLN A 440 -13.01 3.03 3.00
CA GLN A 440 -12.01 2.03 3.37
C GLN A 440 -12.61 1.06 4.40
N PRO A 441 -12.56 -0.27 4.17
CA PRO A 441 -13.29 -1.20 5.03
C PRO A 441 -12.92 -1.02 6.52
N LYS A 442 -13.93 -1.16 7.39
CA LYS A 442 -13.88 -0.76 8.82
C LYS A 442 -12.74 -1.40 9.63
N TYR A 443 -12.15 -2.48 9.13
CA TYR A 443 -11.09 -3.24 9.79
C TYR A 443 -9.68 -2.84 9.36
N PHE A 444 -9.56 -1.95 8.37
CA PHE A 444 -8.27 -1.37 8.05
C PHE A 444 -7.89 -0.30 9.08
N PRO A 445 -6.59 -0.13 9.39
CA PRO A 445 -6.16 1.05 10.13
C PRO A 445 -6.68 2.28 9.37
N LEU A 446 -7.52 3.07 10.05
CA LEU A 446 -7.83 4.43 9.63
C LEU A 446 -6.51 5.15 9.39
N ARG A 447 -6.38 5.73 8.19
CA ARG A 447 -5.29 6.65 7.81
C ARG A 447 -5.01 7.64 8.93
#